data_AF-A0A2Z4G8M8-F1
#
_entry.id   AF-A0A2Z4G8M8-F1
#
_cell.length_a   1.000
_cell.length_b   1.000
_cell.length_c   1.000
_cell.angle_alpha   90.00
_cell.angle_beta   90.00
_cell.angle_gamma   90.00
#
_symmetry.space_group_name_H-M   'P 1'
#
loop_
_entity.id
_entity.type
_entity.pdbx_description
1 polymer ?
#
loop_
_entity_poly.entity_id
_entity_poly.type
_entity_poly.pdbx_seq_one_letter_code
_entity_poly.pdbx_strand_id
1 'polypeptide(L)'
;MKRRKFVTLSTLSLSMLPVLGMSSMVKTLENKPKWIVELIKLNDASISGLLKSQIIDNGSKANGGLHDAVDIPNPHSTNALLTRGVIGYTNQESAFYKSSDLKNRLILAAKYLRKIQHSDGTIDLLSTNFHSTPDTGFIVERVTTSCQLLKEANIEESDELFSELKAFLLAAGEALSIGGIHTPNHRWVVSAALVRINNLWPNDRYVKRAEEWLAEGIDLDADGQYTEKSTGIYSAIVNKALITVAHGLNKPELLDFVRKNLEMTMYFVHTNGEVVTEASNRQDKGGVKTFENYYFSYRYMAILDRNSQFSAMCQLIEQNYFNKTIRDLDHLLEEKLLWGELPTSKPFPTSYAKFFPFSKLVRIRRNSWDATLLINNPSFLTFHKTNAVLQAMRINASFFGKGQFQSATISQEGDTWVMTKKLEGPYFQPVSKEHVDPNGDWKKMPKRIRKQSEVQYLESTVRIKEISGGLEVEFDLHGTDHVPVSLELIFRPGGEFSGVSQSSAEPNAFLFSENEGSYTVGEDTIKFGPGKLEHKGLTLRGGLPADRNSPSVYLTGFTPFKHTISLS
;
A
#
# COMPACT_ATOMS: atom_id res chain seq x y z
N MET A 1 -19.40 -7.43 60.23
CA MET A 1 -18.60 -8.68 60.26
C MET A 1 -17.48 -8.56 59.23
N LYS A 2 -16.22 -8.76 59.67
CA LYS A 2 -14.99 -8.67 58.88
C LYS A 2 -14.63 -10.02 58.23
N ARG A 3 -13.76 -9.95 57.21
CA ARG A 3 -12.89 -10.99 56.60
C ARG A 3 -13.58 -11.81 55.49
N ARG A 4 -12.98 -11.98 54.31
CA ARG A 4 -11.55 -12.22 54.02
C ARG A 4 -11.03 -11.51 52.75
N LYS A 5 -9.85 -10.90 52.89
CA LYS A 5 -8.87 -10.59 51.84
C LYS A 5 -8.25 -11.88 51.32
N PHE A 6 -7.88 -11.94 50.04
CA PHE A 6 -6.68 -12.67 49.62
C PHE A 6 -6.02 -12.03 48.38
N VAL A 7 -4.83 -11.48 48.64
CA VAL A 7 -3.60 -11.39 47.84
C VAL A 7 -3.64 -10.76 46.44
N THR A 8 -3.33 -9.46 46.43
CA THR A 8 -2.43 -8.80 45.48
C THR A 8 -0.99 -9.30 45.68
N LEU A 9 -0.35 -9.82 44.62
CA LEU A 9 1.09 -9.73 44.34
C LEU A 9 1.46 -10.71 43.21
N SER A 10 1.74 -10.19 42.02
CA SER A 10 2.75 -10.77 41.13
C SER A 10 3.11 -9.79 39.99
N THR A 11 4.21 -9.09 40.24
CA THR A 11 5.28 -8.76 39.28
C THR A 11 4.95 -7.94 38.04
N LEU A 12 5.09 -6.62 38.20
CA LEU A 12 5.69 -5.72 37.20
C LEU A 12 7.02 -6.31 36.71
N SER A 13 7.05 -6.86 35.50
CA SER A 13 8.29 -6.97 34.73
C SER A 13 8.50 -5.63 34.00
N LEU A 14 9.05 -4.65 34.71
CA LEU A 14 9.74 -3.53 34.07
C LEU A 14 10.97 -4.12 33.37
N SER A 15 10.86 -4.39 32.08
CA SER A 15 12.02 -4.46 31.21
C SER A 15 12.58 -3.05 31.06
N MET A 16 13.33 -2.58 32.06
CA MET A 16 14.31 -1.52 31.86
C MET A 16 15.38 -2.10 30.94
N LEU A 17 15.22 -1.93 29.63
CA LEU A 17 16.31 -2.06 28.69
C LEU A 17 17.31 -0.93 29.02
N PRO A 18 18.58 -1.23 29.29
CA PRO A 18 19.55 -0.18 29.48
C PRO A 18 19.82 0.47 28.12
N VAL A 19 19.43 1.75 28.00
CA VAL A 19 19.79 2.65 26.89
C VAL A 19 21.32 2.71 26.64
N LEU A 20 22.13 2.23 27.60
CA LEU A 20 23.59 2.07 27.48
C LEU A 20 24.05 1.10 26.37
N GLY A 21 23.18 0.23 25.83
CA GLY A 21 23.53 -0.70 24.76
C GLY A 21 23.63 -0.09 23.34
N MET A 22 22.98 1.05 23.09
CA MET A 22 23.03 1.70 21.77
C MET A 22 24.42 2.28 21.46
N SER A 23 25.08 2.87 22.46
CA SER A 23 26.41 3.46 22.31
C SER A 23 27.50 2.42 22.00
N SER A 24 27.35 1.18 22.46
CA SER A 24 28.35 0.12 22.24
C SER A 24 28.20 -0.63 20.91
N MET A 25 27.01 -0.69 20.30
CA MET A 25 26.83 -1.31 18.98
C MET A 25 27.28 -0.40 17.82
N VAL A 26 27.25 0.93 18.01
CA VAL A 26 27.61 1.92 16.96
C VAL A 26 29.13 2.13 16.84
N LYS A 27 29.92 1.66 17.81
CA LYS A 27 31.38 1.64 17.68
C LYS A 27 31.78 0.53 16.70
N THR A 28 32.50 0.92 15.64
CA THR A 28 33.27 0.10 14.68
C THR A 28 32.60 -0.44 13.41
N LEU A 29 31.84 0.37 12.67
CA LEU A 29 31.71 0.18 11.21
C LEU A 29 32.24 1.42 10.48
N GLU A 30 33.58 1.52 10.40
CA GLU A 30 34.24 2.59 9.62
C GLU A 30 34.11 2.35 8.10
N ASN A 31 33.92 1.10 7.68
CA ASN A 31 33.82 0.72 6.27
C ASN A 31 32.39 0.37 5.87
N LYS A 32 31.94 0.90 4.72
CA LYS A 32 30.62 0.58 4.17
C LYS A 32 30.52 -0.90 3.79
N PRO A 33 29.44 -1.61 4.15
CA PRO A 33 29.20 -2.97 3.67
C PRO A 33 29.14 -3.05 2.15
N LYS A 34 29.53 -4.21 1.58
CA LYS A 34 29.53 -4.42 0.12
C LYS A 34 28.19 -4.10 -0.55
N TRP A 35 27.08 -4.44 0.10
CA TRP A 35 25.73 -4.18 -0.42
C TRP A 35 25.39 -2.68 -0.45
N ILE A 36 25.88 -1.88 0.51
CA ILE A 36 25.75 -0.41 0.47
C ILE A 36 26.57 0.15 -0.71
N VAL A 37 27.80 -0.34 -0.90
CA VAL A 37 28.65 0.06 -2.03
C VAL A 37 28.00 -0.27 -3.37
N GLU A 38 27.34 -1.42 -3.47
CA GLU A 38 26.57 -1.81 -4.66
C GLU A 38 25.40 -0.86 -4.92
N LEU A 39 24.64 -0.49 -3.88
CA LEU A 39 23.55 0.50 -4.01
C LEU A 39 24.08 1.89 -4.43
N ILE A 40 25.25 2.32 -3.94
CA ILE A 40 25.90 3.57 -4.41
C ILE A 40 26.21 3.49 -5.90
N LYS A 41 26.73 2.36 -6.39
CA LYS A 41 27.00 2.18 -7.83
C LYS A 41 25.72 2.16 -8.66
N LEU A 42 24.65 1.52 -8.16
CA LEU A 42 23.34 1.58 -8.80
C LEU A 42 22.79 3.02 -8.82
N ASN A 43 23.13 3.84 -7.83
CA ASN A 43 22.66 5.22 -7.72
C ASN A 43 23.26 6.08 -8.83
N ASP A 44 24.52 5.85 -9.18
CA ASP A 44 25.21 6.54 -10.28
C ASP A 44 24.50 6.37 -11.63
N ALA A 45 23.93 5.18 -11.88
CA ALA A 45 23.15 4.93 -13.09
C ALA A 45 21.89 5.82 -13.17
N SER A 46 21.27 6.13 -12.03
CA SER A 46 20.10 7.01 -11.96
C SER A 46 20.45 8.50 -12.11
N ILE A 47 21.61 8.94 -11.60
CA ILE A 47 22.07 10.34 -11.71
C ILE A 47 22.16 10.76 -13.17
N SER A 48 22.73 9.92 -14.03
CA SER A 48 22.90 10.24 -15.45
C SER A 48 21.57 10.49 -16.16
N GLY A 49 20.50 9.76 -15.82
CA GLY A 49 19.16 10.01 -16.34
C GLY A 49 18.57 11.33 -15.84
N LEU A 50 18.70 11.60 -14.54
CA LEU A 50 18.21 12.83 -13.92
C LEU A 50 18.89 14.09 -14.47
N LEU A 51 20.19 14.03 -14.72
CA LEU A 51 20.94 15.14 -15.34
C LEU A 51 20.47 15.44 -16.76
N LYS A 52 20.00 14.45 -17.52
CA LYS A 52 19.43 14.65 -18.86
C LYS A 52 18.06 15.33 -18.81
N SER A 53 17.28 15.05 -17.76
CA SER A 53 15.96 15.66 -17.55
C SER A 53 16.02 17.04 -16.90
N GLN A 54 17.20 17.50 -16.50
CA GLN A 54 17.39 18.82 -15.89
C GLN A 54 17.37 19.91 -16.97
N ILE A 55 16.62 20.97 -16.71
CA ILE A 55 16.52 22.14 -17.57
C ILE A 55 17.75 23.02 -17.34
N ILE A 56 18.59 23.17 -18.37
CA ILE A 56 19.79 24.01 -18.34
C ILE A 56 19.62 25.12 -19.39
N ASP A 57 18.82 26.11 -19.03
CA ASP A 57 18.56 27.28 -19.86
C ASP A 57 18.35 28.50 -18.96
N ASN A 58 19.32 29.42 -18.97
CA ASN A 58 19.29 30.63 -18.14
C ASN A 58 18.11 31.56 -18.47
N GLY A 59 17.50 31.45 -19.66
CA GLY A 59 16.30 32.19 -20.03
C GLY A 59 15.00 31.55 -19.51
N SER A 60 15.05 30.27 -19.13
CA SER A 60 13.88 29.53 -18.65
C SER A 60 13.52 29.91 -17.22
N LYS A 61 12.21 30.09 -16.96
CA LYS A 61 11.70 30.21 -15.60
C LYS A 61 11.99 28.98 -14.76
N ALA A 62 12.21 27.83 -15.39
CA ALA A 62 12.49 26.56 -14.75
C ALA A 62 13.97 26.13 -14.79
N ASN A 63 14.91 27.04 -15.05
CA ASN A 63 16.35 26.73 -15.01
C ASN A 63 16.73 26.01 -13.71
N GLY A 64 17.41 24.87 -13.83
CA GLY A 64 17.78 23.99 -12.72
C GLY A 64 16.71 22.96 -12.31
N GLY A 65 15.46 23.17 -12.71
CA GLY A 65 14.34 22.26 -12.45
C GLY A 65 14.38 20.99 -13.30
N LEU A 66 13.64 19.97 -12.88
CA LEU A 66 13.51 18.70 -13.62
C LEU A 66 12.05 18.48 -14.00
N HIS A 67 11.85 17.97 -15.20
CA HIS A 67 10.54 17.54 -15.70
C HIS A 67 10.07 16.22 -15.05
N ASP A 68 8.76 16.03 -14.94
CA ASP A 68 8.16 14.70 -14.73
C ASP A 68 7.96 13.97 -16.08
N ALA A 69 7.23 12.85 -16.06
CA ALA A 69 6.96 12.03 -17.24
C ALA A 69 6.07 12.70 -18.30
N VAL A 70 5.47 13.86 -18.00
CA VAL A 70 4.63 14.63 -18.91
C VAL A 70 5.18 16.04 -19.13
N ASP A 71 6.49 16.19 -18.96
CA ASP A 71 7.24 17.42 -19.21
C ASP A 71 6.85 18.61 -18.32
N ILE A 72 6.34 18.38 -17.09
CA ILE A 72 6.07 19.45 -16.13
C ILE A 72 7.28 19.63 -15.18
N PRO A 73 7.98 20.78 -15.21
CA PRO A 73 9.02 21.08 -14.23
C PRO A 73 8.40 21.17 -12.83
N ASN A 74 8.90 20.39 -11.88
CA ASN A 74 8.25 20.29 -10.57
C ASN A 74 9.26 20.00 -9.44
N PRO A 75 8.90 20.33 -8.18
CA PRO A 75 9.80 20.18 -7.05
C PRO A 75 10.14 18.72 -6.72
N HIS A 76 9.26 17.75 -7.01
CA HIS A 76 9.45 16.35 -6.67
C HIS A 76 10.50 15.68 -7.57
N SER A 77 10.44 15.94 -8.89
CA SER A 77 11.47 15.53 -9.84
C SER A 77 12.81 16.19 -9.50
N THR A 78 12.82 17.49 -9.17
CA THR A 78 14.07 18.18 -8.78
C THR A 78 14.69 17.62 -7.51
N ASN A 79 13.86 17.30 -6.51
CA ASN A 79 14.31 16.67 -5.28
C ASN A 79 14.96 15.30 -5.52
N ALA A 80 14.52 14.55 -6.54
CA ALA A 80 15.18 13.30 -6.91
C ALA A 80 16.64 13.52 -7.31
N LEU A 81 16.95 14.55 -8.10
CA LEU A 81 18.35 14.89 -8.44
C LEU A 81 19.14 15.33 -7.21
N LEU A 82 18.57 16.14 -6.32
CA LEU A 82 19.25 16.56 -5.09
C LEU A 82 19.59 15.37 -4.19
N THR A 83 18.65 14.46 -3.99
CA THR A 83 18.86 13.28 -3.15
C THR A 83 19.91 12.35 -3.76
N ARG A 84 19.73 11.97 -5.03
CA ARG A 84 20.63 11.03 -5.73
C ARG A 84 22.01 11.62 -5.98
N GLY A 85 22.07 12.87 -6.39
CA GLY A 85 23.30 13.55 -6.72
C GLY A 85 24.13 13.87 -5.48
N VAL A 86 23.51 14.24 -4.34
CA VAL A 86 24.28 14.42 -3.09
C VAL A 86 24.89 13.10 -2.62
N ILE A 87 24.17 11.98 -2.73
CA ILE A 87 24.77 10.65 -2.47
C ILE A 87 26.00 10.43 -3.37
N GLY A 88 25.88 10.65 -4.67
CA GLY A 88 27.01 10.47 -5.59
C GLY A 88 28.17 11.44 -5.33
N TYR A 89 27.88 12.68 -4.98
CA TYR A 89 28.87 13.71 -4.71
C TYR A 89 29.68 13.44 -3.42
N THR A 90 29.03 12.87 -2.40
CA THR A 90 29.60 12.74 -1.04
C THR A 90 30.26 11.38 -0.76
N ASN A 91 29.98 10.35 -1.55
CA ASN A 91 30.48 8.99 -1.30
C ASN A 91 31.62 8.61 -2.24
N GLN A 92 32.79 8.28 -1.68
CA GLN A 92 34.01 7.93 -2.43
C GLN A 92 33.85 6.77 -3.42
N GLU A 93 32.88 5.88 -3.17
CA GLU A 93 32.62 4.71 -4.02
C GLU A 93 31.83 5.06 -5.30
N SER A 94 31.28 6.28 -5.38
CA SER A 94 30.57 6.79 -6.55
C SER A 94 31.53 7.31 -7.61
N ALA A 95 31.17 7.12 -8.89
CA ALA A 95 31.83 7.74 -10.03
C ALA A 95 31.72 9.28 -10.04
N PHE A 96 30.79 9.85 -9.27
CA PHE A 96 30.57 11.29 -9.17
C PHE A 96 31.20 11.92 -7.92
N TYR A 97 31.99 11.17 -7.16
CA TYR A 97 32.59 11.66 -5.92
C TYR A 97 33.36 12.96 -6.15
N LYS A 98 32.97 14.02 -5.43
CA LYS A 98 33.53 15.38 -5.54
C LYS A 98 33.56 15.98 -6.96
N SER A 99 32.70 15.51 -7.88
CA SER A 99 32.58 16.05 -9.22
C SER A 99 32.12 17.51 -9.22
N SER A 100 32.91 18.40 -9.81
CA SER A 100 32.57 19.82 -9.96
C SER A 100 31.34 20.05 -10.84
N ASP A 101 31.18 19.25 -11.90
CA ASP A 101 30.00 19.32 -12.77
C ASP A 101 28.73 18.99 -11.97
N LEU A 102 28.73 17.85 -11.27
CA LEU A 102 27.58 17.45 -10.47
C LEU A 102 27.26 18.49 -9.39
N LYS A 103 28.28 19.05 -8.72
CA LYS A 103 28.06 20.12 -7.73
C LYS A 103 27.33 21.31 -8.34
N ASN A 104 27.76 21.80 -9.51
CA ASN A 104 27.10 22.92 -10.18
C ASN A 104 25.65 22.58 -10.57
N ARG A 105 25.38 21.35 -11.03
CA ARG A 105 24.03 20.86 -11.33
C ARG A 105 23.14 20.82 -10.09
N LEU A 106 23.68 20.41 -8.95
CA LEU A 106 22.99 20.40 -7.66
C LEU A 106 22.66 21.81 -7.17
N ILE A 107 23.58 22.77 -7.32
CA ILE A 107 23.34 24.18 -6.97
C ILE A 107 22.18 24.75 -7.80
N LEU A 108 22.14 24.47 -9.11
CA LEU A 108 21.02 24.89 -9.96
C LEU A 108 19.69 24.27 -9.50
N ALA A 109 19.68 22.99 -9.14
CA ALA A 109 18.50 22.31 -8.62
C ALA A 109 18.02 22.91 -7.30
N ALA A 110 18.93 23.20 -6.36
CA ALA A 110 18.62 23.84 -5.08
C ALA A 110 18.04 25.25 -5.27
N LYS A 111 18.65 26.06 -6.15
CA LYS A 111 18.14 27.39 -6.53
C LYS A 111 16.77 27.33 -7.19
N TYR A 112 16.50 26.32 -8.01
CA TYR A 112 15.18 26.11 -8.59
C TYR A 112 14.15 25.83 -7.47
N LEU A 113 14.42 24.92 -6.55
CA LEU A 113 13.51 24.67 -5.41
C LEU A 113 13.21 25.95 -4.63
N ARG A 114 14.22 26.76 -4.32
CA ARG A 114 14.05 28.07 -3.67
C ARG A 114 13.17 29.02 -4.47
N LYS A 115 13.33 29.03 -5.80
CA LYS A 115 12.58 29.91 -6.70
C LYS A 115 11.10 29.56 -6.78
N ILE A 116 10.77 28.27 -6.75
CA ILE A 116 9.37 27.79 -6.83
C ILE A 116 8.72 27.60 -5.45
N GLN A 117 9.50 27.72 -4.37
CA GLN A 117 8.98 27.75 -3.02
C GLN A 117 8.17 29.03 -2.83
N HIS A 118 6.96 28.89 -2.29
CA HIS A 118 6.07 30.00 -2.01
C HIS A 118 6.59 30.86 -0.86
N SER A 119 6.05 32.07 -0.75
CA SER A 119 6.42 33.02 0.31
C SER A 119 6.12 32.51 1.72
N ASP A 120 5.16 31.59 1.86
CA ASP A 120 4.84 30.90 3.12
C ASP A 120 5.78 29.72 3.43
N GLY A 121 6.68 29.37 2.50
CA GLY A 121 7.65 28.28 2.64
C GLY A 121 7.21 26.94 2.04
N THR A 122 6.01 26.83 1.50
CA THR A 122 5.49 25.59 0.90
C THR A 122 5.89 25.40 -0.57
N ILE A 123 5.67 24.20 -1.07
CA ILE A 123 5.77 23.84 -2.49
C ILE A 123 4.47 23.17 -2.97
N ASP A 124 4.31 23.06 -4.29
CA ASP A 124 3.16 22.43 -4.92
C ASP A 124 3.44 20.99 -5.36
N LEU A 125 2.44 20.13 -5.20
CA LEU A 125 2.27 18.95 -6.05
C LEU A 125 1.38 19.36 -7.22
N LEU A 126 2.00 19.74 -8.34
CA LEU A 126 1.33 20.38 -9.48
C LEU A 126 0.19 19.57 -10.10
N SER A 127 0.11 18.27 -9.82
CA SER A 127 -1.02 17.44 -10.25
C SER A 127 -2.30 17.68 -9.44
N THR A 128 -2.23 18.20 -8.21
CA THR A 128 -3.44 18.35 -7.37
C THR A 128 -3.33 19.24 -6.12
N ASN A 129 -2.17 19.45 -5.48
CA ASN A 129 -2.08 20.17 -4.20
C ASN A 129 -1.21 21.41 -4.33
N PHE A 130 -1.77 22.57 -3.97
CA PHE A 130 -1.07 23.86 -4.01
C PHE A 130 -0.88 24.40 -2.61
N HIS A 131 0.24 25.08 -2.38
CA HIS A 131 0.69 25.51 -1.04
C HIS A 131 0.67 24.37 -0.03
N SER A 132 1.23 23.22 -0.43
CA SER A 132 1.00 21.95 0.25
C SER A 132 2.03 21.70 1.36
N THR A 133 1.60 21.87 2.61
CA THR A 133 2.39 21.48 3.79
C THR A 133 2.79 19.99 3.75
N PRO A 134 1.91 19.03 3.41
CA PRO A 134 2.30 17.62 3.31
C PRO A 134 3.36 17.33 2.25
N ASP A 135 3.19 17.85 1.03
CA ASP A 135 4.13 17.61 -0.08
C ASP A 135 5.49 18.28 0.19
N THR A 136 5.47 19.43 0.87
CA THR A 136 6.67 20.06 1.42
C THR A 136 7.37 19.16 2.43
N GLY A 137 6.61 18.53 3.35
CA GLY A 137 7.14 17.59 4.34
C GLY A 137 7.87 16.39 3.70
N PHE A 138 7.30 15.81 2.64
CA PHE A 138 7.94 14.72 1.90
C PHE A 138 9.31 15.10 1.28
N ILE A 139 9.43 16.33 0.76
CA ILE A 139 10.70 16.82 0.21
C ILE A 139 11.69 17.14 1.32
N VAL A 140 11.24 17.84 2.38
CA VAL A 140 12.06 18.19 3.54
C VAL A 140 12.73 16.94 4.12
N GLU A 141 11.99 15.84 4.28
CA GLU A 141 12.53 14.58 4.82
C GLU A 141 13.78 14.12 4.04
N ARG A 142 13.78 14.23 2.71
CA ARG A 142 14.90 13.80 1.86
C ARG A 142 16.03 14.83 1.80
N VAL A 143 15.69 16.12 1.66
CA VAL A 143 16.69 17.20 1.57
C VAL A 143 17.48 17.34 2.88
N THR A 144 16.83 17.11 4.03
CA THR A 144 17.54 17.07 5.32
C THR A 144 18.57 15.95 5.37
N THR A 145 18.31 14.79 4.73
CA THR A 145 19.30 13.69 4.63
C THR A 145 20.48 14.11 3.78
N SER A 146 20.22 14.80 2.66
CA SER A 146 21.27 15.39 1.84
C SER A 146 22.15 16.35 2.63
N CYS A 147 21.58 17.24 3.45
CA CYS A 147 22.36 18.12 4.33
C CYS A 147 23.20 17.33 5.34
N GLN A 148 22.66 16.27 5.94
CA GLN A 148 23.41 15.41 6.87
C GLN A 148 24.61 14.73 6.16
N LEU A 149 24.42 14.18 4.96
CA LEU A 149 25.50 13.59 4.16
C LEU A 149 26.56 14.61 3.76
N LEU A 150 26.17 15.85 3.43
CA LEU A 150 27.11 16.95 3.17
C LEU A 150 27.95 17.29 4.41
N LYS A 151 27.33 17.35 5.61
CA LYS A 151 28.06 17.55 6.87
C LYS A 151 29.06 16.44 7.13
N GLU A 152 28.66 15.18 6.95
CA GLU A 152 29.56 14.02 7.11
C GLU A 152 30.73 14.01 6.11
N ALA A 153 30.53 14.59 4.93
CA ALA A 153 31.58 14.79 3.94
C ALA A 153 32.45 16.04 4.21
N ASN A 154 32.29 16.70 5.36
CA ASN A 154 32.98 17.94 5.74
C ASN A 154 32.74 19.12 4.77
N ILE A 155 31.55 19.18 4.17
CA ILE A 155 31.12 20.36 3.41
C ILE A 155 30.52 21.36 4.40
N GLU A 156 31.11 22.56 4.47
CA GLU A 156 30.68 23.61 5.38
C GLU A 156 29.32 24.21 4.99
N GLU A 157 28.60 24.78 5.96
CA GLU A 157 27.32 25.44 5.68
C GLU A 157 27.46 26.71 4.83
N SER A 158 28.69 27.24 4.73
CA SER A 158 29.08 28.36 3.87
C SER A 158 29.13 27.96 2.38
N ASP A 159 29.18 26.67 2.07
CA ASP A 159 29.15 26.17 0.71
C ASP A 159 27.84 26.56 0.02
N GLU A 160 27.92 26.97 -1.25
CA GLU A 160 26.75 27.44 -1.99
C GLU A 160 25.65 26.38 -2.08
N LEU A 161 25.99 25.10 -2.31
CA LEU A 161 24.99 24.04 -2.34
C LEU A 161 24.30 23.90 -0.99
N PHE A 162 25.08 23.86 0.08
CA PHE A 162 24.55 23.69 1.43
C PHE A 162 23.66 24.86 1.83
N SER A 163 24.11 26.10 1.59
CA SER A 163 23.41 27.31 1.96
C SER A 163 22.04 27.46 1.25
N GLU A 164 21.95 27.09 -0.02
CA GLU A 164 20.68 27.08 -0.76
C GLU A 164 19.69 26.05 -0.20
N LEU A 165 20.17 24.83 0.12
CA LEU A 165 19.34 23.80 0.74
C LEU A 165 18.89 24.20 2.15
N LYS A 166 19.79 24.77 2.95
CA LYS A 166 19.47 25.31 4.28
C LYS A 166 18.39 26.38 4.20
N ALA A 167 18.50 27.33 3.28
CA ALA A 167 17.50 28.38 3.09
C ALA A 167 16.12 27.79 2.73
N PHE A 168 16.08 26.77 1.87
CA PHE A 168 14.85 26.08 1.50
C PHE A 168 14.21 25.39 2.71
N LEU A 169 15.03 24.65 3.47
CA LEU A 169 14.60 23.88 4.63
C LEU A 169 14.09 24.77 5.78
N LEU A 170 14.73 25.91 6.05
CA LEU A 170 14.28 26.82 7.10
C LEU A 170 12.96 27.50 6.74
N ALA A 171 12.78 27.90 5.48
CA ALA A 171 11.49 28.42 5.01
C ALA A 171 10.39 27.35 5.07
N ALA A 172 10.70 26.11 4.68
CA ALA A 172 9.78 24.99 4.83
C ALA A 172 9.43 24.72 6.30
N GLY A 173 10.40 24.80 7.21
CA GLY A 173 10.19 24.66 8.65
C GLY A 173 9.18 25.67 9.20
N GLU A 174 9.22 26.92 8.74
CA GLU A 174 8.21 27.93 9.09
C GLU A 174 6.81 27.47 8.67
N ALA A 175 6.64 27.02 7.42
CA ALA A 175 5.37 26.49 6.92
C ALA A 175 4.88 25.28 7.72
N LEU A 176 5.74 24.29 7.94
CA LEU A 176 5.41 23.04 8.62
C LEU A 176 5.03 23.27 10.09
N SER A 177 5.58 24.31 10.73
CA SER A 177 5.32 24.62 12.14
C SER A 177 3.88 25.11 12.43
N ILE A 178 3.14 25.54 11.40
CA ILE A 178 1.76 26.05 11.52
C ILE A 178 0.77 25.42 10.53
N GLY A 179 1.29 24.79 9.47
CA GLY A 179 0.49 24.27 8.35
C GLY A 179 -0.39 23.07 8.70
N GLY A 180 -1.41 22.84 7.88
CA GLY A 180 -2.39 21.77 8.02
C GLY A 180 -2.07 20.52 7.20
N ILE A 181 -2.93 19.51 7.31
CA ILE A 181 -2.84 18.23 6.60
C ILE A 181 -4.21 17.81 6.06
N HIS A 182 -4.26 16.93 5.04
CA HIS A 182 -5.52 16.45 4.44
C HIS A 182 -5.69 14.91 4.42
N THR A 183 -4.69 14.14 4.89
CA THR A 183 -4.81 12.69 5.15
C THR A 183 -4.05 12.30 6.42
N PRO A 184 -4.43 11.21 7.12
CA PRO A 184 -3.87 10.87 8.43
C PRO A 184 -2.34 10.72 8.46
N ASN A 185 -1.74 10.05 7.47
CA ASN A 185 -0.30 9.79 7.38
C ASN A 185 0.54 11.07 7.32
N HIS A 186 -0.03 12.18 6.85
CA HIS A 186 0.67 13.44 6.73
C HIS A 186 1.08 14.01 8.09
N ARG A 187 0.36 13.67 9.18
CA ARG A 187 0.77 14.02 10.55
C ARG A 187 2.16 13.51 10.87
N TRP A 188 2.42 12.25 10.52
CA TRP A 188 3.69 11.57 10.79
C TRP A 188 4.81 12.07 9.87
N VAL A 189 4.50 12.32 8.59
CA VAL A 189 5.46 12.89 7.62
C VAL A 189 5.89 14.30 8.03
N VAL A 190 4.94 15.18 8.37
CA VAL A 190 5.24 16.55 8.83
C VAL A 190 6.03 16.53 10.14
N SER A 191 5.66 15.66 11.08
CA SER A 191 6.39 15.50 12.35
C SER A 191 7.83 15.03 12.12
N ALA A 192 8.05 14.03 11.26
CA ALA A 192 9.38 13.55 10.91
C ALA A 192 10.22 14.63 10.22
N ALA A 193 9.63 15.38 9.30
CA ALA A 193 10.28 16.51 8.61
C ALA A 193 10.72 17.60 9.61
N LEU A 194 9.85 17.99 10.54
CA LEU A 194 10.15 18.96 11.60
C LEU A 194 11.26 18.48 12.54
N VAL A 195 11.22 17.21 12.96
CA VAL A 195 12.27 16.58 13.78
C VAL A 195 13.61 16.61 13.06
N ARG A 196 13.64 16.30 11.75
CA ARG A 196 14.87 16.32 10.96
C ARG A 196 15.45 17.72 10.79
N ILE A 197 14.62 18.73 10.54
CA ILE A 197 15.09 20.13 10.51
C ILE A 197 15.62 20.51 11.90
N ASN A 198 14.91 20.17 12.97
CA ASN A 198 15.31 20.48 14.34
C ASN A 198 16.68 19.89 14.72
N ASN A 199 16.99 18.68 14.24
CA ASN A 199 18.30 18.05 14.47
C ASN A 199 19.46 18.82 13.80
N LEU A 200 19.21 19.45 12.65
CA LEU A 200 20.21 20.27 11.95
C LEU A 200 20.29 21.69 12.51
N TRP A 201 19.14 22.30 12.79
CA TRP A 201 18.98 23.66 13.31
C TRP A 201 17.84 23.70 14.34
N PRO A 202 18.16 23.61 15.64
CA PRO A 202 17.15 23.52 16.69
C PRO A 202 16.18 24.71 16.74
N ASN A 203 14.90 24.42 16.91
CA ASN A 203 13.83 25.39 17.11
C ASN A 203 12.65 24.74 17.84
N ASP A 204 12.33 25.24 19.03
CA ASP A 204 11.28 24.68 19.90
C ASP A 204 9.89 24.62 19.23
N ARG A 205 9.62 25.49 18.23
CA ARG A 205 8.37 25.45 17.46
C ARG A 205 8.21 24.13 16.70
N TYR A 206 9.30 23.54 16.23
CA TYR A 206 9.26 22.29 15.46
C TYR A 206 8.91 21.11 16.35
N VAL A 207 9.55 21.02 17.51
CA VAL A 207 9.26 19.99 18.52
C VAL A 207 7.83 20.14 19.03
N LYS A 208 7.42 21.36 19.38
CA LYS A 208 6.05 21.63 19.84
C LYS A 208 5.01 21.21 18.81
N ARG A 209 5.24 21.51 17.53
CA ARG A 209 4.29 21.14 16.46
C ARG A 209 4.24 19.63 16.23
N ALA A 210 5.37 18.93 16.30
CA ALA A 210 5.37 17.47 16.24
C ALA A 210 4.60 16.84 17.43
N GLU A 211 4.78 17.37 18.64
CA GLU A 211 4.04 16.92 19.84
C GLU A 211 2.53 17.19 19.75
N GLU A 212 2.11 18.30 19.13
CA GLU A 212 0.69 18.58 18.86
C GLU A 212 0.05 17.49 17.99
N TRP A 213 0.75 17.04 16.94
CA TRP A 213 0.27 15.94 16.10
C TRP A 213 0.28 14.59 16.83
N LEU A 214 1.32 14.32 17.62
CA LEU A 214 1.40 13.09 18.42
C LEU A 214 0.31 13.01 19.49
N ALA A 215 -0.16 14.15 20.01
CA ALA A 215 -1.25 14.22 20.98
C ALA A 215 -2.58 13.69 20.44
N GLU A 216 -2.77 13.60 19.12
CA GLU A 216 -3.94 12.95 18.50
C GLU A 216 -3.88 11.41 18.57
N GLY A 217 -2.73 10.84 18.90
CA GLY A 217 -2.49 9.40 18.94
C GLY A 217 -2.19 8.77 17.58
N ILE A 218 -1.43 7.67 17.60
CA ILE A 218 -1.13 6.89 16.38
C ILE A 218 -2.33 6.04 16.00
N ASP A 219 -2.81 6.22 14.77
CA ASP A 219 -4.04 5.63 14.24
C ASP A 219 -3.82 4.21 13.70
N LEU A 220 -3.42 3.29 14.59
CA LEU A 220 -3.22 1.87 14.29
C LEU A 220 -4.38 1.04 14.85
N ASP A 221 -5.04 0.25 14.00
CA ASP A 221 -6.08 -0.69 14.43
C ASP A 221 -5.50 -1.97 15.06
N ALA A 222 -6.38 -2.82 15.59
CA ALA A 222 -5.99 -4.06 16.28
C ALA A 222 -5.40 -5.12 15.33
N ASP A 223 -5.58 -4.98 14.01
CA ASP A 223 -4.93 -5.86 13.04
C ASP A 223 -3.48 -5.45 12.80
N GLY A 224 -3.10 -4.22 13.15
CA GLY A 224 -1.79 -3.64 12.83
C GLY A 224 -1.81 -2.79 11.56
N GLN A 225 -2.99 -2.33 11.12
CA GLN A 225 -3.13 -1.43 9.98
C GLN A 225 -3.27 0.03 10.41
N TYR A 226 -2.56 0.93 9.72
CA TYR A 226 -2.86 2.36 9.75
C TYR A 226 -4.16 2.66 8.99
N THR A 227 -4.80 3.80 9.28
CA THR A 227 -6.10 4.20 8.71
C THR A 227 -6.17 4.13 7.18
N GLU A 228 -5.09 4.46 6.46
CA GLU A 228 -5.06 4.41 5.00
C GLU A 228 -5.23 3.00 4.43
N LYS A 229 -4.88 1.96 5.19
CA LYS A 229 -4.83 0.56 4.74
C LYS A 229 -3.98 0.33 3.50
N SER A 230 -2.99 1.20 3.26
CA SER A 230 -2.11 1.12 2.09
C SER A 230 -0.84 0.37 2.44
N THR A 231 -0.91 -0.95 2.29
CA THR A 231 0.22 -1.85 2.48
C THR A 231 1.28 -1.71 1.41
N GLY A 232 0.95 -1.25 0.20
CA GLY A 232 1.92 -1.11 -0.89
C GLY A 232 2.75 0.18 -0.83
N ILE A 233 2.27 1.21 -0.12
CA ILE A 233 2.87 2.55 -0.15
C ILE A 233 2.88 3.19 1.24
N TYR A 234 1.73 3.63 1.76
CA TYR A 234 1.72 4.59 2.86
C TYR A 234 2.06 3.99 4.22
N SER A 235 1.77 2.71 4.47
CA SER A 235 2.13 2.07 5.75
C SER A 235 3.65 2.02 5.95
N ALA A 236 4.41 1.76 4.88
CA ALA A 236 5.86 1.80 4.91
C ALA A 236 6.42 3.21 5.17
N ILE A 237 5.78 4.23 4.58
CA ILE A 237 6.10 5.64 4.81
C ILE A 237 5.86 6.00 6.28
N VAL A 238 4.72 5.62 6.84
CA VAL A 238 4.39 5.87 8.25
C VAL A 238 5.39 5.19 9.17
N ASN A 239 5.75 3.93 8.91
CA ASN A 239 6.76 3.23 9.72
C ASN A 239 8.08 4.01 9.79
N LYS A 240 8.59 4.45 8.64
CA LYS A 240 9.84 5.22 8.58
C LYS A 240 9.73 6.58 9.28
N ALA A 241 8.60 7.26 9.10
CA ALA A 241 8.34 8.53 9.78
C ALA A 241 8.30 8.36 11.30
N LEU A 242 7.61 7.33 11.80
CA LEU A 242 7.55 7.03 13.23
C LEU A 242 8.91 6.63 13.81
N ILE A 243 9.74 5.86 13.08
CA ILE A 243 11.13 5.60 13.49
C ILE A 243 11.91 6.91 13.64
N THR A 244 11.79 7.81 12.67
CA THR A 244 12.45 9.11 12.69
C THR A 244 12.04 9.95 13.91
N VAL A 245 10.73 10.02 14.18
CA VAL A 245 10.18 10.77 15.33
C VAL A 245 10.55 10.10 16.65
N ALA A 246 10.49 8.78 16.74
CA ALA A 246 10.87 8.01 17.93
C ALA A 246 12.30 8.32 18.35
N HIS A 247 13.24 8.30 17.38
CA HIS A 247 14.63 8.60 17.65
C HIS A 247 14.85 10.08 17.99
N GLY A 248 14.36 11.00 17.15
CA GLY A 248 14.66 12.43 17.32
C GLY A 248 13.96 13.10 18.50
N LEU A 249 12.85 12.55 19.00
CA LEU A 249 12.15 13.05 20.20
C LEU A 249 12.33 12.14 21.42
N ASN A 250 13.16 11.09 21.32
CA ASN A 250 13.36 10.10 22.38
C ASN A 250 12.04 9.47 22.89
N LYS A 251 11.21 9.01 21.96
CA LYS A 251 9.90 8.37 22.20
C LYS A 251 9.90 6.92 21.69
N PRO A 252 10.62 6.00 22.35
CA PRO A 252 10.75 4.61 21.91
C PRO A 252 9.40 3.86 21.85
N GLU A 253 8.38 4.31 22.58
CA GLU A 253 7.01 3.77 22.54
C GLU A 253 6.38 3.85 21.14
N LEU A 254 6.81 4.78 20.28
CA LEU A 254 6.31 4.86 18.91
C LEU A 254 6.73 3.66 18.05
N LEU A 255 7.82 2.98 18.43
CA LEU A 255 8.29 1.77 17.74
C LEU A 255 7.34 0.58 17.94
N ASP A 256 6.47 0.59 18.97
CA ASP A 256 5.45 -0.44 19.17
C ASP A 256 4.45 -0.49 17.99
N PHE A 257 4.12 0.67 17.42
CA PHE A 257 3.22 0.75 16.27
C PHE A 257 3.90 0.22 15.00
N VAL A 258 5.18 0.56 14.82
CA VAL A 258 6.01 0.04 13.72
C VAL A 258 6.10 -1.48 13.79
N ARG A 259 6.40 -2.05 14.96
CA ARG A 259 6.45 -3.51 15.16
C ARG A 259 5.14 -4.18 14.80
N LYS A 260 4.02 -3.72 15.34
CA LYS A 260 2.70 -4.30 15.06
C LYS A 260 2.36 -4.25 13.57
N ASN A 261 2.69 -3.17 12.88
CA ASN A 261 2.49 -3.09 11.44
C ASN A 261 3.36 -4.09 10.68
N LEU A 262 4.67 -4.14 10.97
CA LEU A 262 5.58 -5.09 10.33
C LEU A 262 5.16 -6.55 10.58
N GLU A 263 4.78 -6.89 11.81
CA GLU A 263 4.26 -8.20 12.19
C GLU A 263 3.01 -8.59 11.39
N MET A 264 2.07 -7.67 11.21
CA MET A 264 0.89 -7.88 10.38
C MET A 264 1.27 -8.11 8.92
N THR A 265 2.16 -7.28 8.36
CA THR A 265 2.49 -7.36 6.93
C THR A 265 3.17 -8.66 6.51
N MET A 266 3.77 -9.42 7.44
CA MET A 266 4.26 -10.78 7.18
C MET A 266 3.15 -11.75 6.74
N TYR A 267 1.89 -11.51 7.14
CA TYR A 267 0.73 -12.27 6.68
C TYR A 267 0.15 -11.77 5.34
N PHE A 268 0.69 -10.66 4.83
CA PHE A 268 0.29 -9.99 3.60
C PHE A 268 1.32 -10.22 2.49
N VAL A 269 2.14 -11.24 2.63
CA VAL A 269 3.05 -11.71 1.58
C VAL A 269 2.31 -12.75 0.75
N HIS A 270 2.17 -12.51 -0.55
CA HIS A 270 1.72 -13.52 -1.52
C HIS A 270 2.82 -14.56 -1.78
N THR A 271 2.48 -15.69 -2.38
CA THR A 271 3.44 -16.76 -2.68
C THR A 271 4.56 -16.35 -3.62
N ASN A 272 4.33 -15.36 -4.49
CA ASN A 272 5.32 -14.78 -5.41
C ASN A 272 6.13 -13.61 -4.80
N GLY A 273 5.97 -13.32 -3.50
CA GLY A 273 6.67 -12.23 -2.81
C GLY A 273 6.03 -10.84 -2.95
N GLU A 274 4.92 -10.72 -3.70
CA GLU A 274 4.14 -9.48 -3.77
C GLU A 274 3.44 -9.20 -2.43
N VAL A 275 3.10 -7.93 -2.20
CA VAL A 275 2.29 -7.53 -1.04
C VAL A 275 0.80 -7.55 -1.41
N VAL A 276 -0.03 -8.03 -0.50
CA VAL A 276 -1.50 -7.97 -0.58
C VAL A 276 -1.93 -6.52 -0.54
N THR A 277 -2.59 -6.02 -1.59
CA THR A 277 -3.05 -4.63 -1.73
C THR A 277 -4.56 -4.50 -1.93
N GLU A 278 -5.28 -5.62 -2.04
CA GLU A 278 -6.71 -5.67 -2.36
C GLU A 278 -7.58 -5.03 -1.27
N ALA A 279 -7.04 -4.97 -0.04
CA ALA A 279 -7.63 -4.36 1.14
C ALA A 279 -7.51 -2.83 1.19
N SER A 280 -6.69 -2.23 0.31
CA SER A 280 -6.35 -0.82 0.41
C SER A 280 -7.53 0.10 0.10
N ASN A 281 -7.51 1.28 0.73
CA ASN A 281 -8.40 2.40 0.43
C ASN A 281 -7.71 3.50 -0.38
N ARG A 282 -6.51 3.23 -0.92
CA ARG A 282 -5.67 4.21 -1.60
C ARG A 282 -5.32 3.76 -3.03
N GLN A 283 -4.48 4.54 -3.70
CA GLN A 283 -4.06 4.35 -5.08
C GLN A 283 -3.35 3.01 -5.37
N ASP A 284 -2.89 2.30 -4.34
CA ASP A 284 -2.30 0.96 -4.46
C ASP A 284 -3.34 -0.17 -4.47
N LYS A 285 -4.62 0.11 -4.26
CA LYS A 285 -5.69 -0.89 -4.21
C LYS A 285 -5.70 -1.78 -5.44
N GLY A 286 -5.49 -3.09 -5.22
CA GLY A 286 -5.47 -4.10 -6.27
C GLY A 286 -4.29 -3.97 -7.24
N GLY A 287 -3.34 -3.08 -6.97
CA GLY A 287 -2.13 -2.91 -7.78
C GLY A 287 -1.04 -3.89 -7.36
N VAL A 288 -0.22 -4.31 -8.32
CA VAL A 288 0.97 -5.12 -8.06
C VAL A 288 2.03 -4.27 -7.36
N LYS A 289 2.33 -4.61 -6.11
CA LYS A 289 3.34 -3.93 -5.28
C LYS A 289 4.24 -4.96 -4.61
N THR A 290 5.43 -4.52 -4.23
CA THR A 290 6.48 -5.35 -3.62
C THR A 290 6.94 -4.72 -2.30
N PHE A 291 7.76 -5.44 -1.53
CA PHE A 291 8.10 -5.07 -0.15
C PHE A 291 9.31 -4.10 -0.01
N GLU A 292 9.89 -3.60 -1.10
CA GLU A 292 11.09 -2.76 -1.07
C GLU A 292 10.96 -1.55 -0.15
N ASN A 293 9.77 -0.93 -0.07
CA ASN A 293 9.53 0.26 0.75
C ASN A 293 9.63 -0.04 2.25
N TYR A 294 9.51 -1.29 2.66
CA TYR A 294 9.64 -1.71 4.05
C TYR A 294 11.08 -2.06 4.43
N TYR A 295 12.03 -2.12 3.48
CA TYR A 295 13.38 -2.61 3.75
C TYR A 295 14.06 -1.85 4.90
N PHE A 296 13.98 -0.51 4.88
CA PHE A 296 14.50 0.33 5.97
C PHE A 296 13.90 -0.06 7.32
N SER A 297 12.57 -0.14 7.41
CA SER A 297 11.86 -0.39 8.67
C SER A 297 12.08 -1.81 9.18
N TYR A 298 12.03 -2.83 8.30
CA TYR A 298 12.33 -4.21 8.66
C TYR A 298 13.75 -4.35 9.16
N ARG A 299 14.73 -3.77 8.44
CA ARG A 299 16.14 -3.86 8.82
C ARG A 299 16.41 -3.17 10.15
N TYR A 300 15.82 -1.99 10.35
CA TYR A 300 15.92 -1.24 11.61
C TYR A 300 15.41 -2.06 12.79
N MET A 301 14.17 -2.57 12.71
CA MET A 301 13.58 -3.34 13.79
C MET A 301 14.23 -4.73 13.95
N ALA A 302 14.70 -5.36 12.86
CA ALA A 302 15.42 -6.63 12.94
C ALA A 302 16.70 -6.50 13.77
N ILE A 303 17.49 -5.45 13.53
CA ILE A 303 18.75 -5.20 14.26
C ILE A 303 18.45 -4.78 15.70
N LEU A 304 17.55 -3.81 15.87
CA LEU A 304 17.20 -3.26 17.19
C LEU A 304 16.63 -4.33 18.13
N ASP A 305 15.64 -5.10 17.67
CA ASP A 305 14.94 -6.09 18.50
C ASP A 305 15.59 -7.48 18.42
N ARG A 306 16.65 -7.65 17.61
CA ARG A 306 17.23 -8.95 17.24
C ARG A 306 16.18 -9.92 16.67
N ASN A 307 15.21 -9.40 15.91
CA ASN A 307 14.06 -10.16 15.41
C ASN A 307 14.40 -10.99 14.16
N SER A 308 14.42 -12.30 14.32
CA SER A 308 14.76 -13.26 13.26
C SER A 308 13.75 -13.35 12.11
N GLN A 309 12.47 -13.04 12.33
CA GLN A 309 11.46 -13.06 11.26
C GLN A 309 11.53 -11.80 10.40
N PHE A 310 11.83 -10.65 11.01
CA PHE A 310 12.14 -9.43 10.26
C PHE A 310 13.41 -9.59 9.43
N SER A 311 14.42 -10.33 9.91
CA SER A 311 15.58 -10.72 9.10
C SER A 311 15.18 -11.56 7.88
N ALA A 312 14.21 -12.46 8.00
CA ALA A 312 13.70 -13.22 6.84
C ALA A 312 12.98 -12.34 5.82
N MET A 313 12.26 -11.30 6.28
CA MET A 313 11.67 -10.30 5.37
C MET A 313 12.74 -9.46 4.66
N CYS A 314 13.82 -9.06 5.36
CA CYS A 314 14.96 -8.42 4.70
C CYS A 314 15.57 -9.32 3.62
N GLN A 315 15.80 -10.60 3.92
CA GLN A 315 16.33 -11.57 2.95
C GLN A 315 15.41 -11.74 1.73
N LEU A 316 14.08 -11.81 1.94
CA LEU A 316 13.11 -11.85 0.85
C LEU A 316 13.25 -10.63 -0.07
N ILE A 317 13.37 -9.43 0.51
CA ILE A 317 13.52 -8.18 -0.23
C ILE A 317 14.87 -8.11 -0.95
N GLU A 318 15.97 -8.48 -0.28
CA GLU A 318 17.32 -8.52 -0.85
C GLU A 318 17.42 -9.53 -2.00
N GLN A 319 16.72 -10.67 -1.93
CA GLN A 319 16.77 -11.66 -3.01
C GLN A 319 15.97 -11.24 -4.24
N ASN A 320 14.81 -10.62 -4.05
CA ASN A 320 13.86 -10.38 -5.15
C ASN A 320 13.84 -8.93 -5.65
N TYR A 321 14.16 -7.98 -4.78
CA TYR A 321 13.90 -6.55 -5.00
C TYR A 321 15.07 -5.64 -4.58
N PHE A 322 16.29 -6.16 -4.42
CA PHE A 322 17.45 -5.40 -3.95
C PHE A 322 17.65 -4.08 -4.68
N ASN A 323 17.63 -4.09 -6.02
CA ASN A 323 17.83 -2.88 -6.82
C ASN A 323 16.77 -1.80 -6.54
N LYS A 324 15.57 -2.17 -6.11
CA LYS A 324 14.52 -1.20 -5.76
C LYS A 324 14.72 -0.59 -4.36
N THR A 325 15.47 -1.24 -3.47
CA THR A 325 15.80 -0.69 -2.14
C THR A 325 16.67 0.56 -2.21
N ILE A 326 17.26 0.83 -3.38
CA ILE A 326 17.95 2.07 -3.69
C ILE A 326 17.10 3.31 -3.38
N ARG A 327 15.77 3.19 -3.40
CA ARG A 327 14.82 4.25 -3.02
C ARG A 327 15.10 4.88 -1.66
N ASP A 328 15.61 4.12 -0.71
CA ASP A 328 15.91 4.59 0.66
C ASP A 328 17.42 4.61 0.96
N LEU A 329 18.28 4.60 -0.08
CA LEU A 329 19.74 4.62 0.08
C LEU A 329 20.24 5.81 0.92
N ASP A 330 19.62 6.97 0.79
CA ASP A 330 19.90 8.17 1.59
C ASP A 330 19.74 7.88 3.08
N HIS A 331 18.63 7.27 3.49
CA HIS A 331 18.39 6.88 4.89
C HIS A 331 19.29 5.74 5.33
N LEU A 332 19.59 4.79 4.44
CA LEU A 332 20.50 3.68 4.74
C LEU A 332 21.95 4.16 4.94
N LEU A 333 22.36 5.25 4.28
CA LEU A 333 23.69 5.85 4.46
C LEU A 333 23.79 6.68 5.74
N GLU A 334 22.72 7.38 6.10
CA GLU A 334 22.65 8.18 7.33
C GLU A 334 22.59 7.30 8.59
N GLU A 335 21.76 6.24 8.58
CA GLU A 335 21.58 5.37 9.75
C GLU A 335 22.58 4.20 9.74
N LYS A 336 23.78 4.45 10.30
CA LYS A 336 24.89 3.47 10.35
C LYS A 336 24.55 2.21 11.15
N LEU A 337 23.55 2.24 12.05
CA LEU A 337 23.05 1.02 12.70
C LEU A 337 22.66 -0.04 11.67
N LEU A 338 22.08 0.38 10.53
CA LEU A 338 21.61 -0.52 9.48
C LEU A 338 22.75 -1.22 8.75
N TRP A 339 24.01 -0.78 8.89
CA TRP A 339 25.14 -1.46 8.27
C TRP A 339 25.53 -2.75 9.01
N GLY A 340 25.04 -2.93 10.24
CA GLY A 340 25.25 -4.14 11.03
C GLY A 340 24.69 -5.40 10.38
N GLU A 341 25.21 -6.55 10.80
CA GLU A 341 24.71 -7.86 10.37
C GLU A 341 23.28 -8.10 10.89
N LEU A 342 22.45 -8.67 10.00
CA LEU A 342 21.13 -9.14 10.40
C LEU A 342 21.27 -10.33 11.36
N PRO A 343 20.40 -10.46 12.39
CA PRO A 343 20.27 -11.69 13.14
C PRO A 343 20.01 -12.91 12.24
N THR A 344 20.31 -14.11 12.75
CA THR A 344 19.99 -15.36 12.07
C THR A 344 18.49 -15.42 11.77
N SER A 345 18.15 -15.61 10.49
CA SER A 345 16.76 -15.57 10.05
C SER A 345 15.97 -16.81 10.48
N LYS A 346 14.68 -16.60 10.75
CA LYS A 346 13.67 -17.65 10.89
C LYS A 346 12.53 -17.36 9.93
N PRO A 347 11.95 -18.37 9.25
CA PRO A 347 10.86 -18.15 8.33
C PRO A 347 9.71 -17.34 8.95
N PHE A 348 9.19 -16.37 8.19
CA PHE A 348 7.90 -15.75 8.49
C PHE A 348 6.76 -16.75 8.20
N PRO A 349 5.54 -16.54 8.72
CA PRO A 349 4.44 -17.48 8.54
C PRO A 349 4.12 -17.75 7.05
N THR A 350 4.15 -19.03 6.65
CA THR A 350 3.75 -19.47 5.29
C THR A 350 2.60 -20.46 5.30
N SER A 351 2.08 -20.82 6.49
CA SER A 351 0.92 -21.70 6.64
C SER A 351 -0.02 -21.18 7.73
N TYR A 352 -1.15 -20.59 7.35
CA TYR A 352 -2.14 -20.02 8.26
C TYR A 352 -3.49 -19.76 7.58
N ALA A 353 -4.57 -19.74 8.34
CA ALA A 353 -5.83 -19.11 7.97
C ALA A 353 -6.15 -18.07 9.05
N LYS A 354 -6.17 -16.79 8.68
CA LYS A 354 -6.24 -15.68 9.66
C LYS A 354 -7.25 -14.63 9.19
N PHE A 355 -8.20 -14.34 10.08
CA PHE A 355 -9.16 -13.26 9.88
C PHE A 355 -8.61 -11.93 10.41
N PHE A 356 -8.67 -10.90 9.57
CA PHE A 356 -8.31 -9.51 9.88
C PHE A 356 -9.58 -8.64 9.82
N PRO A 357 -10.35 -8.55 10.92
CA PRO A 357 -11.67 -7.88 10.93
C PRO A 357 -11.62 -6.38 10.65
N PHE A 358 -10.52 -5.69 10.95
CA PHE A 358 -10.34 -4.27 10.66
C PHE A 358 -9.84 -4.05 9.24
N SER A 359 -8.96 -4.92 8.73
CA SER A 359 -8.57 -4.96 7.31
C SER A 359 -9.67 -5.48 6.38
N LYS A 360 -10.77 -6.03 6.93
CA LYS A 360 -11.94 -6.54 6.20
C LYS A 360 -11.59 -7.68 5.24
N LEU A 361 -10.73 -8.60 5.70
CA LEU A 361 -10.32 -9.75 4.90
C LEU A 361 -9.94 -10.97 5.71
N VAL A 362 -9.95 -12.13 5.07
CA VAL A 362 -9.32 -13.36 5.56
C VAL A 362 -8.14 -13.67 4.64
N ARG A 363 -6.98 -13.97 5.24
CA ARG A 363 -5.83 -14.52 4.51
C ARG A 363 -5.71 -16.01 4.77
N ILE A 364 -5.56 -16.77 3.70
CA ILE A 364 -5.25 -18.19 3.74
C ILE A 364 -3.94 -18.37 2.97
N ARG A 365 -2.96 -19.02 3.58
CA ARG A 365 -1.70 -19.36 2.91
C ARG A 365 -1.29 -20.77 3.27
N ARG A 366 -0.86 -21.56 2.28
CA ARG A 366 -0.37 -22.93 2.44
C ARG A 366 0.86 -23.12 1.55
N ASN A 367 1.99 -22.55 1.98
CA ASN A 367 3.28 -22.60 1.30
C ASN A 367 3.22 -22.15 -0.17
N SER A 368 2.88 -23.06 -1.09
CA SER A 368 2.86 -22.89 -2.55
C SER A 368 1.62 -22.18 -3.10
N TRP A 369 0.57 -21.99 -2.30
CA TRP A 369 -0.58 -21.17 -2.69
C TRP A 369 -1.08 -20.27 -1.57
N ASP A 370 -1.79 -19.22 -1.94
CA ASP A 370 -2.49 -18.33 -1.02
C ASP A 370 -3.79 -17.78 -1.60
N ALA A 371 -4.68 -17.32 -0.74
CA ALA A 371 -5.96 -16.73 -1.10
C ALA A 371 -6.36 -15.61 -0.14
N THR A 372 -7.00 -14.58 -0.69
CA THR A 372 -7.59 -13.49 0.10
C THR A 372 -9.10 -13.48 -0.09
N LEU A 373 -9.86 -13.56 1.00
CA LEU A 373 -11.31 -13.36 1.01
C LEU A 373 -11.61 -11.94 1.47
N LEU A 374 -12.36 -11.16 0.69
CA LEU A 374 -12.55 -9.72 0.88
C LEU A 374 -14.00 -9.39 1.22
N ILE A 375 -14.20 -8.66 2.32
CA ILE A 375 -15.51 -8.17 2.77
C ILE A 375 -15.76 -6.79 2.16
N ASN A 376 -17.02 -6.47 1.84
CA ASN A 376 -17.39 -5.25 1.14
C ASN A 376 -16.62 -5.04 -0.18
N ASN A 377 -16.27 -6.12 -0.87
CA ASN A 377 -15.62 -6.07 -2.17
C ASN A 377 -16.37 -6.98 -3.18
N PRO A 378 -16.74 -6.47 -4.37
CA PRO A 378 -17.34 -7.30 -5.41
C PRO A 378 -16.37 -8.33 -6.03
N SER A 379 -15.07 -8.06 -5.94
CA SER A 379 -14.00 -9.05 -6.18
C SER A 379 -13.67 -9.72 -4.85
N PHE A 380 -14.49 -10.68 -4.45
CA PHE A 380 -14.53 -11.18 -3.08
C PHE A 380 -13.46 -12.24 -2.77
N LEU A 381 -12.82 -12.82 -3.79
CA LEU A 381 -11.77 -13.84 -3.63
C LEU A 381 -10.63 -13.60 -4.62
N THR A 382 -9.39 -13.71 -4.14
CA THR A 382 -8.18 -13.88 -4.96
C THR A 382 -7.53 -15.23 -4.66
N PHE A 383 -6.82 -15.81 -5.63
CA PHE A 383 -6.09 -17.07 -5.46
C PHE A 383 -4.78 -17.03 -6.23
N HIS A 384 -3.68 -17.31 -5.56
CA HIS A 384 -2.33 -17.24 -6.09
C HIS A 384 -1.67 -18.59 -5.94
N LYS A 385 -1.02 -19.03 -7.02
CA LYS A 385 -0.09 -20.15 -7.01
C LYS A 385 1.18 -19.67 -7.69
N THR A 386 2.02 -19.03 -6.88
CA THR A 386 3.21 -18.29 -7.34
C THR A 386 2.85 -17.31 -8.46
N ASN A 387 3.24 -17.54 -9.71
CA ASN A 387 3.03 -16.60 -10.82
C ASN A 387 1.69 -16.78 -11.55
N ALA A 388 1.02 -17.93 -11.39
CA ALA A 388 -0.35 -18.09 -11.85
C ALA A 388 -1.29 -17.43 -10.82
N VAL A 389 -2.02 -16.40 -11.27
CA VAL A 389 -2.80 -15.52 -10.39
C VAL A 389 -4.23 -15.36 -10.89
N LEU A 390 -5.18 -15.82 -10.08
CA LEU A 390 -6.58 -15.40 -10.12
C LEU A 390 -6.71 -14.11 -9.29
N GLN A 391 -6.63 -12.97 -9.97
CA GLN A 391 -6.61 -11.65 -9.33
C GLN A 391 -7.99 -11.23 -8.79
N ALA A 392 -9.07 -11.85 -9.26
CA ALA A 392 -10.42 -11.64 -8.73
C ALA A 392 -11.38 -12.76 -9.13
N MET A 393 -12.29 -13.08 -8.23
CA MET A 393 -13.52 -13.83 -8.50
C MET A 393 -14.72 -12.93 -8.18
N ARG A 394 -15.68 -12.87 -9.10
CA ARG A 394 -16.92 -12.07 -8.96
C ARG A 394 -18.12 -12.90 -9.37
N ILE A 395 -19.26 -12.66 -8.74
CA ILE A 395 -20.53 -13.22 -9.19
C ILE A 395 -21.60 -12.13 -9.21
N ASN A 396 -22.40 -12.11 -10.28
CA ASN A 396 -23.46 -11.15 -10.46
C ASN A 396 -24.73 -11.83 -10.98
N ALA A 397 -25.87 -11.38 -10.49
CA ALA A 397 -27.18 -11.71 -11.05
C ALA A 397 -27.83 -10.46 -11.67
N SER A 398 -28.62 -10.61 -12.75
CA SER A 398 -29.34 -9.48 -13.37
C SER A 398 -30.48 -8.89 -12.51
N PHE A 399 -30.57 -9.28 -11.23
CA PHE A 399 -31.65 -8.92 -10.31
C PHE A 399 -31.76 -7.40 -10.10
N PHE A 400 -32.78 -6.78 -10.72
CA PHE A 400 -33.10 -5.35 -10.60
C PHE A 400 -31.92 -4.39 -10.80
N GLY A 401 -30.88 -4.82 -11.54
CA GLY A 401 -29.65 -4.04 -11.71
C GLY A 401 -28.82 -3.83 -10.45
N LYS A 402 -28.96 -4.71 -9.44
CA LYS A 402 -28.24 -4.62 -8.16
C LYS A 402 -27.73 -5.97 -7.62
N GLY A 403 -27.72 -7.00 -8.47
CA GLY A 403 -27.35 -8.36 -8.11
C GLY A 403 -25.83 -8.63 -8.01
N GLN A 404 -24.98 -7.62 -8.11
CA GLN A 404 -23.53 -7.78 -7.92
C GLN A 404 -23.28 -8.26 -6.49
N PHE A 405 -22.69 -9.44 -6.32
CA PHE A 405 -22.41 -9.95 -4.99
C PHE A 405 -21.34 -9.10 -4.30
N GLN A 406 -21.60 -8.77 -3.04
CA GLN A 406 -20.72 -8.02 -2.15
C GLN A 406 -21.26 -8.23 -0.73
N SER A 407 -20.59 -9.07 0.05
CA SER A 407 -21.04 -9.38 1.42
C SER A 407 -20.56 -8.32 2.40
N ALA A 408 -21.42 -7.94 3.34
CA ALA A 408 -21.08 -7.01 4.42
C ALA A 408 -20.26 -7.66 5.56
N THR A 409 -20.33 -8.99 5.65
CA THR A 409 -19.70 -9.79 6.71
C THR A 409 -19.14 -11.10 6.16
N ILE A 410 -18.28 -11.73 6.94
CA ILE A 410 -17.85 -13.11 6.77
C ILE A 410 -17.88 -13.78 8.13
N SER A 411 -18.37 -15.02 8.20
CA SER A 411 -18.36 -15.85 9.41
C SER A 411 -17.57 -17.13 9.15
N GLN A 412 -17.01 -17.69 10.21
CA GLN A 412 -16.41 -19.02 10.16
C GLN A 412 -17.37 -20.03 10.79
N GLU A 413 -17.77 -21.03 10.01
CA GLU A 413 -18.63 -22.14 10.40
C GLU A 413 -17.83 -23.43 10.29
N GLY A 414 -17.22 -23.87 11.40
CA GLY A 414 -16.28 -24.99 11.38
C GLY A 414 -15.05 -24.66 10.52
N ASP A 415 -14.83 -25.44 9.46
CA ASP A 415 -13.74 -25.27 8.50
C ASP A 415 -14.12 -24.42 7.26
N THR A 416 -15.31 -23.83 7.28
CA THR A 416 -15.90 -23.14 6.12
C THR A 416 -16.10 -21.66 6.42
N TRP A 417 -15.71 -20.80 5.49
CA TRP A 417 -16.00 -19.37 5.52
C TRP A 417 -17.28 -19.08 4.76
N VAL A 418 -18.20 -18.34 5.36
CA VAL A 418 -19.54 -18.08 4.80
C VAL A 418 -19.76 -16.59 4.61
N MET A 419 -20.19 -16.22 3.41
CA MET A 419 -20.54 -14.86 3.01
C MET A 419 -21.96 -14.83 2.45
N THR A 420 -22.77 -13.86 2.85
CA THR A 420 -24.19 -13.80 2.46
C THR A 420 -24.60 -12.41 2.02
N LYS A 421 -25.50 -12.34 1.03
CA LYS A 421 -26.17 -11.10 0.62
C LYS A 421 -27.65 -11.36 0.37
N LYS A 422 -28.50 -10.47 0.88
CA LYS A 422 -29.95 -10.48 0.62
C LYS A 422 -30.36 -9.21 -0.11
N LEU A 423 -31.23 -9.33 -1.10
CA LEU A 423 -31.75 -8.25 -1.91
C LEU A 423 -33.25 -8.39 -2.08
N GLU A 424 -33.95 -7.25 -2.08
CA GLU A 424 -35.39 -7.16 -2.38
C GLU A 424 -35.62 -6.36 -3.67
N GLY A 425 -36.56 -6.75 -4.52
CA GLY A 425 -36.91 -6.07 -5.77
C GLY A 425 -38.40 -5.73 -5.78
N PRO A 426 -38.82 -4.61 -5.16
CA PRO A 426 -40.24 -4.25 -5.11
C PRO A 426 -40.70 -3.54 -6.39
N TYR A 427 -41.95 -3.77 -6.77
CA TYR A 427 -42.73 -2.92 -7.66
C TYR A 427 -43.55 -1.91 -6.86
N PHE A 428 -44.05 -0.88 -7.52
CA PHE A 428 -44.73 0.25 -6.87
C PHE A 428 -46.06 0.49 -7.54
N GLN A 429 -47.12 0.44 -6.73
CA GLN A 429 -48.49 0.69 -7.18
C GLN A 429 -48.70 2.16 -7.60
N PRO A 430 -49.80 2.48 -8.30
CA PRO A 430 -50.25 3.86 -8.49
C PRO A 430 -50.33 4.63 -7.16
N VAL A 431 -50.12 5.95 -7.21
CA VAL A 431 -50.42 6.83 -6.07
C VAL A 431 -51.95 6.87 -5.86
N SER A 432 -52.40 7.18 -4.64
CA SER A 432 -53.84 7.38 -4.41
C SER A 432 -54.35 8.61 -5.17
N LYS A 433 -55.66 8.66 -5.48
CA LYS A 433 -56.27 9.75 -6.28
C LYS A 433 -55.94 11.15 -5.75
N GLU A 434 -55.86 11.30 -4.44
CA GLU A 434 -55.54 12.57 -3.76
C GLU A 434 -54.11 13.06 -4.01
N HIS A 435 -53.20 12.14 -4.36
CA HIS A 435 -51.80 12.44 -4.64
C HIS A 435 -51.47 12.49 -6.14
N VAL A 436 -52.47 12.36 -7.01
CA VAL A 436 -52.27 12.49 -8.46
C VAL A 436 -52.08 13.98 -8.78
N ASP A 437 -50.93 14.33 -9.34
CA ASP A 437 -50.74 15.69 -9.87
C ASP A 437 -51.66 15.89 -11.08
N PRO A 438 -52.50 16.95 -11.12
CA PRO A 438 -53.50 17.15 -12.16
C PRO A 438 -52.89 17.40 -13.55
N ASN A 439 -51.62 17.81 -13.61
CA ASN A 439 -50.90 18.00 -14.87
C ASN A 439 -50.07 16.76 -15.26
N GLY A 440 -50.12 15.68 -14.47
CA GLY A 440 -49.35 14.46 -14.71
C GLY A 440 -47.86 14.58 -14.40
N ASP A 441 -47.43 15.57 -13.60
CA ASP A 441 -46.01 15.74 -13.28
C ASP A 441 -45.49 14.61 -12.36
N TRP A 442 -44.77 13.66 -12.96
CA TRP A 442 -44.19 12.51 -12.26
C TRP A 442 -43.25 12.89 -11.11
N LYS A 443 -42.51 14.02 -11.22
CA LYS A 443 -41.57 14.44 -10.18
C LYS A 443 -42.28 14.79 -8.87
N LYS A 444 -43.55 15.17 -8.94
CA LYS A 444 -44.40 15.45 -7.77
C LYS A 444 -45.08 14.21 -7.20
N MET A 445 -44.95 13.05 -7.84
CA MET A 445 -45.51 11.77 -7.40
C MET A 445 -44.39 10.78 -7.04
N PRO A 446 -43.56 11.08 -6.02
CA PRO A 446 -42.33 10.37 -5.77
C PRO A 446 -42.58 8.91 -5.36
N LYS A 447 -41.60 8.05 -5.64
CA LYS A 447 -41.64 6.62 -5.32
C LYS A 447 -42.05 6.29 -3.88
N ARG A 448 -41.64 7.12 -2.90
CA ARG A 448 -41.90 6.91 -1.46
C ARG A 448 -43.38 6.95 -1.06
N ILE A 449 -44.25 7.58 -1.85
CA ILE A 449 -45.70 7.64 -1.57
C ILE A 449 -46.48 6.51 -2.24
N ARG A 450 -45.79 5.61 -2.96
CA ARG A 450 -46.40 4.45 -3.61
C ARG A 450 -46.27 3.24 -2.71
N LYS A 451 -47.34 2.47 -2.58
CA LYS A 451 -47.33 1.17 -1.89
C LYS A 451 -46.46 0.18 -2.69
N GLN A 452 -45.61 -0.57 -2.00
CA GLN A 452 -44.85 -1.65 -2.63
C GLN A 452 -45.74 -2.86 -2.92
N SER A 453 -45.43 -3.58 -4.00
CA SER A 453 -46.12 -4.78 -4.45
C SER A 453 -45.16 -5.70 -5.21
N GLU A 454 -45.59 -6.95 -5.47
CA GLU A 454 -44.83 -7.98 -6.21
C GLU A 454 -43.36 -8.08 -5.81
N VAL A 455 -43.07 -7.99 -4.50
CA VAL A 455 -41.69 -7.93 -3.99
C VAL A 455 -40.97 -9.23 -4.30
N GLN A 456 -39.92 -9.12 -5.11
CA GLN A 456 -39.01 -10.21 -5.46
C GLN A 456 -37.86 -10.28 -4.46
N TYR A 457 -37.24 -11.45 -4.29
CA TYR A 457 -36.11 -11.62 -3.39
C TYR A 457 -34.96 -12.34 -4.09
N LEU A 458 -33.73 -11.98 -3.75
CA LEU A 458 -32.54 -12.74 -4.10
C LEU A 458 -31.67 -12.88 -2.87
N GLU A 459 -31.46 -14.11 -2.43
CA GLU A 459 -30.47 -14.47 -1.42
C GLU A 459 -29.30 -15.16 -2.11
N SER A 460 -28.09 -14.75 -1.76
CA SER A 460 -26.84 -15.28 -2.31
C SER A 460 -25.95 -15.68 -1.16
N THR A 461 -25.53 -16.94 -1.13
CA THR A 461 -24.57 -17.48 -0.17
C THR A 461 -23.35 -18.00 -0.92
N VAL A 462 -22.16 -17.63 -0.44
CA VAL A 462 -20.88 -18.17 -0.90
C VAL A 462 -20.22 -18.86 0.28
N ARG A 463 -19.87 -20.14 0.13
CA ARG A 463 -19.16 -20.94 1.13
C ARG A 463 -17.79 -21.31 0.60
N ILE A 464 -16.73 -20.99 1.32
CA ILE A 464 -15.35 -21.24 0.93
C ILE A 464 -14.72 -22.19 1.93
N LYS A 465 -14.23 -23.32 1.44
CA LYS A 465 -13.59 -24.36 2.25
C LYS A 465 -12.21 -24.68 1.69
N GLU A 466 -11.25 -24.92 2.58
CA GLU A 466 -9.94 -25.43 2.16
C GLU A 466 -10.05 -26.91 1.76
N ILE A 467 -9.47 -27.25 0.61
CA ILE A 467 -9.29 -28.62 0.14
C ILE A 467 -7.80 -28.93 -0.04
N SER A 468 -7.46 -30.19 -0.32
CA SER A 468 -6.08 -30.57 -0.59
C SER A 468 -5.53 -29.79 -1.79
N GLY A 469 -4.62 -28.86 -1.54
CA GLY A 469 -3.95 -28.08 -2.59
C GLY A 469 -4.68 -26.81 -3.03
N GLY A 470 -5.80 -26.42 -2.40
CA GLY A 470 -6.46 -25.17 -2.74
C GLY A 470 -7.81 -24.96 -2.04
N LEU A 471 -8.80 -24.46 -2.78
CA LEU A 471 -10.11 -24.06 -2.26
C LEU A 471 -11.27 -24.71 -3.01
N GLU A 472 -12.33 -25.03 -2.29
CA GLU A 472 -13.66 -25.28 -2.83
C GLU A 472 -14.54 -24.06 -2.53
N VAL A 473 -15.27 -23.58 -3.54
CA VAL A 473 -16.16 -22.42 -3.46
C VAL A 473 -17.55 -22.84 -3.92
N GLU A 474 -18.48 -22.95 -2.98
CA GLU A 474 -19.91 -23.21 -3.24
C GLU A 474 -20.67 -21.89 -3.35
N PHE A 475 -21.53 -21.81 -4.37
CA PHE A 475 -22.49 -20.73 -4.60
C PHE A 475 -23.90 -21.27 -4.47
N ASP A 476 -24.75 -20.55 -3.75
CA ASP A 476 -26.19 -20.81 -3.63
C ASP A 476 -26.94 -19.48 -3.78
N LEU A 477 -27.56 -19.27 -4.94
CA LEU A 477 -28.38 -18.10 -5.23
C LEU A 477 -29.83 -18.55 -5.48
N HIS A 478 -30.78 -18.06 -4.68
CA HIS A 478 -32.20 -18.44 -4.76
C HIS A 478 -33.14 -17.29 -4.37
N GLY A 479 -34.45 -17.50 -4.51
CA GLY A 479 -35.51 -16.56 -4.15
C GLY A 479 -36.45 -16.25 -5.32
N THR A 480 -35.94 -15.57 -6.34
CA THR A 480 -36.66 -15.30 -7.60
C THR A 480 -36.12 -16.23 -8.66
N ASP A 481 -36.98 -16.97 -9.35
CA ASP A 481 -36.57 -17.94 -10.37
C ASP A 481 -36.15 -17.28 -11.68
N HIS A 482 -35.33 -17.99 -12.44
CA HIS A 482 -34.91 -17.64 -13.81
C HIS A 482 -34.18 -16.30 -13.95
N VAL A 483 -33.53 -15.82 -12.88
CA VAL A 483 -32.67 -14.63 -12.94
C VAL A 483 -31.30 -15.06 -13.51
N PRO A 484 -30.81 -14.45 -14.61
CA PRO A 484 -29.49 -14.74 -15.14
C PRO A 484 -28.38 -14.50 -14.12
N VAL A 485 -27.40 -15.40 -14.06
CA VAL A 485 -26.22 -15.40 -13.18
C VAL A 485 -24.95 -15.56 -14.02
N SER A 486 -23.92 -14.77 -13.72
CA SER A 486 -22.59 -14.86 -14.32
C SER A 486 -21.54 -14.86 -13.22
N LEU A 487 -20.74 -15.92 -13.15
CA LEU A 487 -19.55 -16.07 -12.32
C LEU A 487 -18.33 -15.80 -13.20
N GLU A 488 -17.51 -14.83 -12.79
CA GLU A 488 -16.35 -14.33 -13.51
C GLU A 488 -15.08 -14.67 -12.71
N LEU A 489 -14.15 -15.37 -13.35
CA LEU A 489 -12.80 -15.67 -12.88
C LEU A 489 -11.80 -14.82 -13.65
N ILE A 490 -11.17 -13.84 -13.01
CA ILE A 490 -10.28 -12.88 -13.66
C ILE A 490 -8.84 -13.24 -13.35
N PHE A 491 -8.08 -13.54 -14.39
CA PHE A 491 -6.68 -13.92 -14.29
C PHE A 491 -5.77 -12.74 -14.65
N ARG A 492 -4.57 -12.72 -14.08
CA ARG A 492 -3.54 -11.76 -14.46
C ARG A 492 -2.99 -12.13 -15.85
N PRO A 493 -2.79 -11.18 -16.78
CA PRO A 493 -2.22 -11.47 -18.09
C PRO A 493 -0.84 -12.15 -18.04
N GLY A 494 -0.50 -12.92 -19.09
CA GLY A 494 0.82 -13.54 -19.28
C GLY A 494 0.84 -15.07 -19.32
N GLY A 495 -0.31 -15.71 -19.08
CA GLY A 495 -0.49 -17.15 -19.16
C GLY A 495 -1.46 -17.62 -20.24
N GLU A 496 -1.57 -18.94 -20.36
CA GLU A 496 -2.37 -19.65 -21.36
C GLU A 496 -3.50 -20.45 -20.70
N PHE A 497 -4.67 -20.44 -21.33
CA PHE A 497 -5.79 -21.27 -20.89
C PHE A 497 -5.84 -22.62 -21.60
N SER A 498 -6.33 -23.63 -20.88
CA SER A 498 -6.80 -24.90 -21.43
C SER A 498 -8.19 -25.24 -20.88
N GLY A 499 -8.98 -26.01 -21.62
CA GLY A 499 -10.32 -26.46 -21.19
C GLY A 499 -11.41 -25.37 -21.21
N VAL A 500 -11.18 -24.26 -21.92
CA VAL A 500 -12.14 -23.16 -22.09
C VAL A 500 -12.32 -22.78 -23.55
N SER A 501 -13.43 -22.15 -23.89
CA SER A 501 -13.73 -21.69 -25.26
C SER A 501 -13.73 -20.17 -25.34
N GLN A 502 -13.04 -19.58 -26.31
CA GLN A 502 -13.04 -18.12 -26.47
C GLN A 502 -14.44 -17.59 -26.80
N SER A 503 -14.82 -16.48 -26.18
CA SER A 503 -16.08 -15.78 -26.47
C SER A 503 -15.97 -14.99 -27.77
N SER A 504 -17.03 -14.99 -28.57
CA SER A 504 -17.12 -14.13 -29.76
C SER A 504 -17.43 -12.66 -29.42
N ALA A 505 -17.80 -12.36 -28.17
CA ALA A 505 -18.23 -11.02 -27.76
C ALA A 505 -17.06 -10.11 -27.36
N GLU A 506 -16.03 -10.66 -26.72
CA GLU A 506 -14.89 -9.91 -26.18
C GLU A 506 -13.62 -10.79 -26.29
N PRO A 507 -12.48 -10.29 -26.83
CA PRO A 507 -11.29 -11.11 -27.11
C PRO A 507 -10.67 -11.80 -25.89
N ASN A 508 -10.71 -11.14 -24.73
CA ASN A 508 -10.14 -11.63 -23.47
C ASN A 508 -11.15 -12.38 -22.59
N ALA A 509 -12.34 -12.68 -23.12
CA ALA A 509 -13.36 -13.43 -22.42
C ALA A 509 -13.43 -14.88 -22.92
N PHE A 510 -13.50 -15.82 -21.98
CA PHE A 510 -13.60 -17.24 -22.24
C PHE A 510 -14.85 -17.80 -21.54
N LEU A 511 -15.51 -18.76 -22.18
CA LEU A 511 -16.68 -19.47 -21.68
C LEU A 511 -16.24 -20.87 -21.21
N PHE A 512 -16.77 -21.32 -20.07
CA PHE A 512 -16.35 -22.56 -19.46
C PHE A 512 -17.51 -23.52 -19.18
N SER A 513 -17.54 -24.62 -19.94
CA SER A 513 -18.53 -25.71 -19.85
C SER A 513 -17.93 -27.06 -19.45
N GLU A 514 -16.59 -27.19 -19.48
CA GLU A 514 -15.89 -28.45 -19.29
C GLU A 514 -15.71 -28.80 -17.81
N ASN A 515 -15.29 -30.04 -17.51
CA ASN A 515 -15.06 -30.49 -16.14
C ASN A 515 -13.82 -29.88 -15.47
N GLU A 516 -12.79 -29.55 -16.26
CA GLU A 516 -11.54 -28.96 -15.78
C GLU A 516 -11.06 -27.92 -16.80
N GLY A 517 -10.70 -26.74 -16.31
CA GLY A 517 -9.94 -25.74 -17.03
C GLY A 517 -8.66 -25.41 -16.27
N SER A 518 -7.69 -24.82 -16.95
CA SER A 518 -6.44 -24.41 -16.32
C SER A 518 -5.91 -23.09 -16.87
N TYR A 519 -5.18 -22.35 -16.03
CA TYR A 519 -4.39 -21.18 -16.42
C TYR A 519 -2.92 -21.38 -16.03
N THR A 520 -2.03 -21.36 -17.01
CA THR A 520 -0.60 -21.66 -16.81
C THR A 520 0.28 -20.47 -17.14
N VAL A 521 1.20 -20.12 -16.23
CA VAL A 521 2.23 -19.10 -16.40
C VAL A 521 3.59 -19.74 -16.08
N GLY A 522 4.39 -20.02 -17.11
CA GLY A 522 5.64 -20.76 -16.93
C GLY A 522 5.39 -22.16 -16.35
N GLU A 523 5.95 -22.44 -15.17
CA GLU A 523 5.77 -23.72 -14.46
C GLU A 523 4.56 -23.74 -13.51
N ASP A 524 3.92 -22.59 -13.30
CA ASP A 524 2.83 -22.43 -12.35
C ASP A 524 1.46 -22.59 -13.05
N THR A 525 0.58 -23.43 -12.48
CA THR A 525 -0.76 -23.68 -13.05
C THR A 525 -1.85 -23.64 -11.98
N ILE A 526 -2.84 -22.76 -12.17
CA ILE A 526 -4.13 -22.83 -11.47
C ILE A 526 -5.06 -23.72 -12.27
N LYS A 527 -5.60 -24.76 -11.64
CA LYS A 527 -6.72 -25.55 -12.17
C LYS A 527 -8.03 -25.08 -11.55
N PHE A 528 -9.10 -25.12 -12.33
CA PHE A 528 -10.43 -24.75 -11.89
C PHE A 528 -11.52 -25.63 -12.52
N GLY A 529 -12.59 -25.93 -11.79
CA GLY A 529 -13.69 -26.74 -12.33
C GLY A 529 -14.65 -27.29 -11.28
N PRO A 530 -15.81 -27.83 -11.68
CA PRO A 530 -16.32 -27.90 -13.06
C PRO A 530 -16.95 -26.60 -13.59
N GLY A 531 -17.09 -26.52 -14.91
CA GLY A 531 -17.75 -25.44 -15.65
C GLY A 531 -19.28 -25.55 -15.68
N LYS A 532 -19.94 -24.49 -16.12
CA LYS A 532 -21.39 -24.42 -16.34
C LYS A 532 -21.70 -23.29 -17.33
N LEU A 533 -22.47 -23.58 -18.38
CA LEU A 533 -22.76 -22.62 -19.45
C LEU A 533 -24.21 -22.74 -19.95
N GLU A 534 -25.15 -22.03 -19.32
CA GLU A 534 -26.56 -21.98 -19.77
C GLU A 534 -26.86 -20.76 -20.65
N HIS A 535 -25.99 -19.75 -20.66
CA HIS A 535 -26.08 -18.57 -21.54
C HIS A 535 -24.71 -17.93 -21.82
N LYS A 536 -24.64 -16.95 -22.74
CA LYS A 536 -23.37 -16.27 -23.10
C LYS A 536 -23.26 -14.82 -22.57
N GLY A 537 -24.16 -14.41 -21.69
CA GLY A 537 -24.12 -13.10 -21.04
C GLY A 537 -22.93 -12.94 -20.10
N LEU A 538 -21.89 -12.23 -20.56
CA LEU A 538 -20.67 -11.93 -19.80
C LEU A 538 -20.96 -10.88 -18.71
N THR A 539 -21.27 -9.65 -19.15
CA THR A 539 -21.68 -8.53 -18.29
C THR A 539 -23.20 -8.47 -18.21
N LEU A 540 -23.72 -8.86 -17.06
CA LEU A 540 -25.15 -8.80 -16.74
C LEU A 540 -25.54 -7.45 -16.15
N ARG A 541 -26.81 -7.05 -16.27
CA ARG A 541 -27.29 -5.75 -15.77
C ARG A 541 -27.03 -5.60 -14.27
N GLY A 542 -26.39 -4.51 -13.87
CA GLY A 542 -26.04 -4.25 -12.46
C GLY A 542 -24.72 -4.87 -12.01
N GLY A 543 -24.04 -5.63 -12.87
CA GLY A 543 -22.68 -6.09 -12.65
C GLY A 543 -21.65 -5.01 -12.96
N LEU A 544 -20.46 -5.18 -12.43
CA LEU A 544 -19.30 -4.39 -12.86
C LEU A 544 -18.97 -4.67 -14.34
N PRO A 545 -18.43 -3.67 -15.07
CA PRO A 545 -17.97 -3.90 -16.43
C PRO A 545 -16.86 -4.95 -16.44
N ALA A 546 -16.83 -5.77 -17.49
CA ALA A 546 -15.73 -6.68 -17.74
C ALA A 546 -14.42 -5.89 -17.88
N ASP A 547 -13.34 -6.38 -17.27
CA ASP A 547 -12.02 -5.80 -17.49
C ASP A 547 -11.49 -6.28 -18.84
N ARG A 548 -11.49 -5.37 -19.82
CA ARG A 548 -11.07 -5.67 -21.19
C ARG A 548 -9.60 -5.99 -21.31
N ASN A 549 -8.78 -5.66 -20.31
CA ASN A 549 -7.34 -5.92 -20.34
C ASN A 549 -6.96 -7.21 -19.62
N SER A 550 -7.89 -7.84 -18.88
CA SER A 550 -7.59 -9.03 -18.08
C SER A 550 -8.27 -10.28 -18.65
N PRO A 551 -7.53 -11.37 -18.89
CA PRO A 551 -8.11 -12.64 -19.32
C PRO A 551 -9.12 -13.15 -18.29
N SER A 552 -10.36 -13.37 -18.72
CA SER A 552 -11.48 -13.70 -17.81
C SER A 552 -12.27 -14.91 -18.30
N VAL A 553 -12.52 -15.86 -17.40
CA VAL A 553 -13.32 -17.05 -17.66
C VAL A 553 -14.70 -16.90 -17.02
N TYR A 554 -15.76 -17.23 -17.76
CA TYR A 554 -17.14 -17.07 -17.33
C TYR A 554 -17.86 -18.42 -17.25
N LEU A 555 -18.55 -18.62 -16.12
CA LEU A 555 -19.57 -19.65 -15.92
C LEU A 555 -20.92 -18.96 -15.79
N THR A 556 -21.97 -19.53 -16.38
CA THR A 556 -23.27 -18.88 -16.46
C THR A 556 -24.42 -19.82 -16.18
N GLY A 557 -25.49 -19.27 -15.61
CA GLY A 557 -26.68 -20.02 -15.23
C GLY A 557 -27.88 -19.15 -14.94
N PHE A 558 -28.95 -19.74 -14.43
CA PHE A 558 -30.10 -19.03 -13.90
C PHE A 558 -30.38 -19.44 -12.45
N THR A 559 -31.05 -18.57 -11.69
CA THR A 559 -31.57 -18.93 -10.36
C THR A 559 -32.73 -19.94 -10.46
N PRO A 560 -32.89 -20.86 -9.50
CA PRO A 560 -31.95 -21.16 -8.42
C PRO A 560 -30.61 -21.70 -8.96
N PHE A 561 -29.51 -21.08 -8.52
CA PHE A 561 -28.16 -21.39 -8.99
C PHE A 561 -27.37 -21.97 -7.83
N LYS A 562 -27.21 -23.30 -7.84
CA LYS A 562 -26.30 -24.01 -6.95
C LYS A 562 -25.13 -24.56 -7.76
N HIS A 563 -23.92 -24.12 -7.45
CA HIS A 563 -22.70 -24.53 -8.16
C HIS A 563 -21.52 -24.60 -7.21
N THR A 564 -20.59 -25.52 -7.43
CA THR A 564 -19.35 -25.62 -6.65
C THR A 564 -18.18 -25.63 -7.62
N ILE A 565 -17.15 -24.82 -7.34
CA ILE A 565 -15.91 -24.79 -8.12
C ILE A 565 -14.72 -25.06 -7.19
N SER A 566 -13.83 -25.93 -7.63
CA SER A 566 -12.53 -26.16 -7.01
C SER A 566 -11.47 -25.29 -7.67
N LEU A 567 -10.52 -24.78 -6.89
CA LEU A 567 -9.31 -24.07 -7.31
C LEU A 567 -8.11 -24.81 -6.73
N SER A 568 -7.08 -25.11 -7.52
CA SER A 568 -5.86 -25.81 -7.05
C SER A 568 -4.59 -25.52 -7.84
#